data_AF-A0A4Q2AUF1-F1
#
_entry.id   AF-A0A4Q2AUF1-F1
#
_cell.length_a   1.000
_cell.length_b   1.000
_cell.length_c   1.000
_cell.angle_alpha   90.00
_cell.angle_beta   90.00
_cell.angle_gamma   90.00
#
_symmetry.space_group_name_H-M   'P 1'
#
loop_
_entity.id
_entity.type
_entity.pdbx_description
1 polymer ?
#
loop_
_entity_poly.entity_id
_entity_poly.type
_entity_poly.pdbx_seq_one_letter_code
_entity_poly.pdbx_strand_id
1 'polypeptide(L)'
;MKKFLKYCLIVVLLVVGLALIFNQQIKNALVSHMTTSAVSTTVVKPQQNSKKANFDFKKIKAVDSQMVVSAATSAKNAAIGKIAMPSVGLKLPIFEGLNNEDLVRGAGTMKQGEQMGAEGNYALAGHHMKDAKLLFGPLADAKLGDKIYVTDEKKVYVYTTTLKTVVNKSEVQYIYDEPGKKMITLVTCASGEDGEVDRTIIQGELAEVLDATKENLKYFN
;
A
#
# COMPACT_ATOMS: atom_id res chain seq x y z
N MET A 1 -29.20 -38.39 21.21
CA MET A 1 -27.96 -37.59 21.42
C MET A 1 -26.81 -37.97 20.48
N LYS A 2 -26.36 -39.22 20.38
CA LYS A 2 -25.18 -39.60 19.54
C LYS A 2 -25.32 -39.26 18.03
N LYS A 3 -26.51 -39.42 17.43
CA LYS A 3 -26.75 -39.05 16.01
C LYS A 3 -26.71 -37.53 15.79
N PHE A 4 -27.29 -36.75 16.70
CA PHE A 4 -27.26 -35.29 16.67
C PHE A 4 -25.83 -34.75 16.78
N LEU A 5 -25.03 -35.30 17.71
CA LEU A 5 -23.62 -34.93 17.85
C LEU A 5 -22.80 -35.23 16.59
N LYS A 6 -23.08 -36.37 15.91
CA LYS A 6 -22.44 -36.73 14.63
C LYS A 6 -22.78 -35.74 13.53
N TYR A 7 -24.05 -35.36 13.37
CA TYR A 7 -24.43 -34.35 12.38
C TYR A 7 -23.82 -32.98 12.68
N CYS A 8 -23.79 -32.58 13.96
CA CYS A 8 -23.14 -31.35 14.38
C CYS A 8 -21.64 -31.35 14.03
N LEU A 9 -20.93 -32.45 14.30
CA LEU A 9 -19.52 -32.62 13.94
C LEU A 9 -19.31 -32.54 12.42
N ILE A 10 -20.15 -33.20 11.62
CA ILE A 10 -20.07 -33.16 10.16
C ILE A 10 -20.25 -31.74 9.64
N VAL A 11 -21.24 -31.00 10.16
CA VAL A 11 -21.47 -29.60 9.77
C VAL A 11 -20.28 -28.73 10.15
N VAL A 12 -19.72 -28.88 11.36
CA VAL A 12 -18.53 -28.14 11.78
C VAL A 12 -17.33 -28.43 10.87
N LEU A 13 -17.08 -29.71 10.55
CA LEU A 13 -15.99 -30.09 9.65
C LEU A 13 -16.20 -29.55 8.23
N LEU A 14 -17.43 -29.53 7.74
CA LEU A 14 -17.77 -28.97 6.44
C LEU A 14 -17.53 -27.45 6.43
N VAL A 15 -17.97 -26.73 7.47
CA VAL A 15 -17.74 -25.28 7.61
C VAL A 15 -16.25 -24.97 7.71
N VAL A 16 -15.49 -25.72 8.51
CA VAL A 16 -14.03 -25.57 8.61
C VAL A 16 -13.37 -25.87 7.27
N GLY A 17 -13.79 -26.92 6.58
CA GLY A 17 -13.29 -27.27 5.24
C GLY A 17 -13.52 -26.16 4.23
N LEU A 18 -14.73 -25.58 4.18
CA LEU A 18 -15.04 -24.43 3.34
C LEU A 18 -14.19 -23.21 3.72
N ALA A 19 -14.04 -22.91 5.01
CA ALA A 19 -13.21 -21.80 5.46
C ALA A 19 -11.73 -21.95 5.03
N LEU A 20 -11.22 -23.19 5.02
CA LEU A 20 -9.85 -23.48 4.54
C LEU A 20 -9.75 -23.33 3.02
N ILE A 21 -10.75 -23.80 2.25
CA ILE A 21 -10.77 -23.68 0.78
C ILE A 21 -10.86 -22.21 0.34
N PHE A 22 -11.65 -21.40 1.05
CA PHE A 22 -11.89 -19.99 0.71
C PHE A 22 -11.01 -19.00 1.51
N ASN A 23 -9.98 -19.48 2.19
CA ASN A 23 -9.16 -18.65 3.09
C ASN A 23 -8.54 -17.43 2.38
N GLN A 24 -8.07 -17.61 1.14
CA GLN A 24 -7.42 -16.57 0.34
C GLN A 24 -8.43 -15.53 -0.16
N GLN A 25 -9.62 -15.96 -0.59
CA GLN A 25 -10.69 -15.08 -1.03
C GLN A 25 -11.20 -14.21 0.13
N ILE A 26 -11.34 -14.80 1.33
CA ILE A 26 -11.72 -14.06 2.54
C ILE A 26 -10.67 -13.01 2.88
N LYS A 27 -9.38 -13.38 2.84
CA LYS A 27 -8.26 -12.46 3.09
C LYS A 27 -8.29 -11.27 2.12
N ASN A 28 -8.41 -11.54 0.82
CA ASN A 28 -8.44 -10.52 -0.23
C ASN A 28 -9.64 -9.57 -0.07
N ALA A 29 -10.82 -10.12 0.21
CA ALA A 29 -12.02 -9.32 0.44
C ALA A 29 -11.88 -8.39 1.65
N LEU A 30 -11.30 -8.88 2.76
CA LEU A 30 -11.06 -8.06 3.94
C LEU A 30 -10.09 -6.92 3.65
N VAL A 31 -8.98 -7.21 2.96
CA VAL A 31 -8.00 -6.19 2.55
C VAL A 31 -8.65 -5.15 1.65
N SER A 32 -9.38 -5.58 0.61
CA SER A 32 -10.09 -4.67 -0.31
C SER A 32 -11.10 -3.77 0.41
N HIS A 33 -11.82 -4.31 1.40
CA HIS A 33 -12.77 -3.52 2.19
C HIS A 33 -12.03 -2.48 3.06
N MET A 34 -10.94 -2.88 3.71
CA MET A 34 -10.13 -1.98 4.54
C MET A 34 -9.48 -0.87 3.72
N THR A 35 -8.90 -1.18 2.55
CA THR A 35 -8.27 -0.19 1.67
C THR A 35 -9.30 0.82 1.18
N THR A 36 -10.44 0.37 0.65
CA THR A 36 -11.52 1.25 0.16
C THR A 36 -12.08 2.14 1.27
N SER A 37 -12.25 1.59 2.47
CA SER A 37 -12.72 2.35 3.64
C SER A 37 -11.72 3.43 4.05
N ALA A 38 -10.42 3.12 4.04
CA ALA A 38 -9.38 4.05 4.43
C ALA A 38 -9.08 5.12 3.37
N VAL A 39 -9.23 4.81 2.07
CA VAL A 39 -9.18 5.83 1.01
C VAL A 39 -10.30 6.86 1.16
N SER A 40 -11.47 6.43 1.65
CA SER A 40 -12.61 7.33 1.87
C SER A 40 -12.47 8.25 3.09
N THR A 41 -11.52 7.99 4.00
CA THR A 41 -11.30 8.86 5.16
C THR A 41 -10.55 10.14 4.80
N THR A 42 -10.83 11.23 5.52
CA THR A 42 -10.09 12.50 5.45
C THR A 42 -8.67 12.30 5.94
N VAL A 43 -7.71 12.96 5.28
CA VAL A 43 -6.30 12.86 5.66
C VAL A 43 -5.98 13.82 6.82
N VAL A 44 -5.02 13.45 7.64
CA VAL A 44 -4.50 14.27 8.74
C VAL A 44 -3.09 14.73 8.44
N LYS A 45 -2.62 15.76 9.16
CA LYS A 45 -1.21 16.15 9.07
C LYS A 45 -0.30 15.04 9.65
N PRO A 46 0.88 14.76 9.05
CA PRO A 46 1.86 13.86 9.63
C PRO A 46 2.24 14.25 11.07
N GLN A 47 2.41 13.27 11.96
CA GLN A 47 2.80 13.51 13.33
C GLN A 47 4.32 13.68 13.43
N GLN A 48 4.79 14.93 13.49
CA GLN A 48 6.24 15.27 13.55
C GLN A 48 7.02 14.67 14.75
N ASN A 49 6.34 14.06 15.73
CA ASN A 49 6.93 13.45 16.93
C ASN A 49 6.63 11.94 17.07
N SER A 50 6.38 11.24 15.95
CA SER A 50 6.18 9.80 15.91
C SER A 50 7.50 9.03 16.21
N LYS A 51 8.00 9.10 17.46
CA LYS A 51 9.15 8.31 17.95
C LYS A 51 8.97 6.78 17.84
N LYS A 52 7.90 6.30 17.19
CA LYS A 52 7.49 4.90 17.02
C LYS A 52 7.31 4.47 15.56
N ALA A 53 7.40 5.38 14.58
CA ALA A 53 7.28 4.98 13.17
C ALA A 53 8.53 4.17 12.77
N ASN A 54 8.32 2.94 12.29
CA ASN A 54 9.37 2.12 11.73
C ASN A 54 9.55 2.46 10.25
N PHE A 55 10.78 2.60 9.78
CA PHE A 55 11.08 2.87 8.37
C PHE A 55 11.92 1.74 7.73
N ASP A 56 12.14 0.65 8.48
CA ASP A 56 12.91 -0.49 8.01
C ASP A 56 12.02 -1.46 7.20
N PHE A 57 12.04 -1.29 5.88
CA PHE A 57 11.30 -2.13 4.95
C PHE A 57 11.73 -3.60 5.00
N LYS A 58 12.98 -3.92 5.42
CA LYS A 58 13.47 -5.31 5.50
C LYS A 58 12.78 -6.09 6.62
N LYS A 59 12.19 -5.41 7.60
CA LYS A 59 11.45 -6.02 8.72
C LYS A 59 9.98 -6.30 8.39
N ILE A 60 9.51 -5.85 7.23
CA ILE A 60 8.13 -6.04 6.79
C ILE A 60 7.96 -7.46 6.24
N LYS A 61 6.94 -8.15 6.75
CA LYS A 61 6.63 -9.55 6.39
C LYS A 61 5.56 -9.61 5.30
N ALA A 62 5.48 -10.74 4.60
CA ALA A 62 4.37 -10.99 3.68
C ALA A 62 3.01 -10.96 4.41
N VAL A 63 1.95 -10.60 3.69
CA VAL A 63 0.60 -10.47 4.25
C VAL A 63 -0.02 -11.86 4.48
N ASP A 64 -0.05 -12.27 5.74
CA ASP A 64 -0.72 -13.49 6.20
C ASP A 64 -2.10 -13.20 6.83
N SER A 65 -2.87 -14.26 7.09
CA SER A 65 -4.22 -14.14 7.63
C SER A 65 -4.26 -13.54 9.03
N GLN A 66 -3.25 -13.79 9.87
CA GLN A 66 -3.21 -13.28 11.24
C GLN A 66 -2.96 -11.77 11.25
N MET A 67 -2.07 -11.30 10.37
CA MET A 67 -1.83 -9.88 10.16
C MET A 67 -3.08 -9.17 9.64
N VAL A 68 -3.82 -9.79 8.70
CA VAL A 68 -5.05 -9.23 8.15
C VAL A 68 -6.16 -9.13 9.21
N VAL A 69 -6.30 -10.14 10.09
CA VAL A 69 -7.21 -10.07 11.24
C VAL A 69 -6.76 -9.01 12.25
N SER A 70 -5.46 -8.93 12.55
CA SER A 70 -4.91 -7.88 13.42
C SER A 70 -5.24 -6.49 12.88
N ALA A 71 -4.97 -6.24 11.60
CA ALA A 71 -5.27 -4.98 10.94
C ALA A 71 -6.78 -4.68 10.87
N ALA A 72 -7.67 -5.68 10.87
CA ALA A 72 -9.11 -5.43 10.91
C ALA A 72 -9.61 -5.04 12.30
N THR A 73 -8.92 -5.48 13.36
CA THR A 73 -9.31 -5.26 14.76
C THR A 73 -8.54 -4.16 15.46
N SER A 74 -7.36 -3.79 14.96
CA SER A 74 -6.51 -2.78 15.56
C SER A 74 -7.06 -1.37 15.37
N ALA A 75 -6.60 -0.45 16.22
CA ALA A 75 -6.89 0.97 16.05
C ALA A 75 -6.46 1.43 14.64
N LYS A 76 -7.34 2.16 13.97
CA LYS A 76 -7.06 2.70 12.64
C LYS A 76 -6.16 3.93 12.81
N ASN A 77 -4.94 3.85 12.29
CA ASN A 77 -4.15 5.06 12.11
C ASN A 77 -4.80 5.92 11.03
N ALA A 78 -4.68 7.24 11.21
CA ALA A 78 -5.20 8.17 10.23
C ALA A 78 -4.26 8.25 9.03
N ALA A 79 -4.83 8.23 7.82
CA ALA A 79 -4.07 8.44 6.61
C ALA A 79 -3.51 9.88 6.59
N ILE A 80 -2.27 10.05 6.15
CA ILE A 80 -1.62 11.37 5.96
C ILE A 80 -1.72 11.86 4.51
N GLY A 81 -2.23 11.02 3.62
CA GLY A 81 -2.33 11.29 2.21
C GLY A 81 -3.04 10.18 1.45
N LYS A 82 -3.11 10.34 0.13
CA LYS A 82 -3.60 9.31 -0.80
C LYS A 82 -2.70 9.25 -2.01
N ILE A 83 -2.59 8.07 -2.61
CA ILE A 83 -1.90 7.82 -3.89
C ILE A 83 -2.89 7.24 -4.88
N ALA A 84 -2.79 7.66 -6.14
CA ALA A 84 -3.49 7.07 -7.26
C ALA A 84 -2.60 6.94 -8.49
N MET A 85 -2.77 5.85 -9.24
CA MET A 85 -2.21 5.66 -10.58
C MET A 85 -3.32 5.12 -11.49
N PRO A 86 -4.08 6.00 -12.17
CA PRO A 86 -5.27 5.61 -12.93
C PRO A 86 -5.01 4.58 -14.04
N SER A 87 -3.84 4.60 -14.67
CA SER A 87 -3.46 3.67 -15.75
C SER A 87 -3.52 2.19 -15.34
N VAL A 88 -3.35 1.92 -14.04
CA VAL A 88 -3.38 0.57 -13.46
C VAL A 88 -4.49 0.41 -12.40
N GLY A 89 -5.38 1.39 -12.26
CA GLY A 89 -6.48 1.36 -11.29
C GLY A 89 -6.06 1.41 -9.81
N LEU A 90 -4.81 1.82 -9.52
CA LEU A 90 -4.31 1.93 -8.15
C LEU A 90 -4.93 3.14 -7.43
N LYS A 91 -5.50 2.91 -6.24
CA LYS A 91 -5.93 3.95 -5.30
C LYS A 91 -5.70 3.46 -3.88
N LEU A 92 -4.88 4.14 -3.09
CA LEU A 92 -4.57 3.74 -1.71
C LEU A 92 -4.40 4.95 -0.79
N PRO A 93 -4.69 4.79 0.52
CA PRO A 93 -4.28 5.76 1.51
C PRO A 93 -2.77 5.65 1.74
N ILE A 94 -2.17 6.75 2.18
CA ILE A 94 -0.78 6.82 2.60
C ILE A 94 -0.75 7.00 4.11
N PHE A 95 0.04 6.18 4.81
CA PHE A 95 0.28 6.24 6.23
C PHE A 95 1.73 6.65 6.53
N GLU A 96 1.96 7.15 7.73
CA GLU A 96 3.31 7.50 8.19
C GLU A 96 4.06 6.24 8.65
N GLY A 97 5.16 5.92 7.97
CA GLY A 97 6.02 4.79 8.29
C GLY A 97 5.52 3.44 7.77
N LEU A 98 6.30 2.41 8.10
CA LEU A 98 6.18 1.02 7.68
C LEU A 98 5.73 0.16 8.86
N ASN A 99 4.44 0.27 9.13
CA ASN A 99 3.70 -0.54 10.08
C ASN A 99 2.97 -1.65 9.31
N ASN A 100 3.14 -2.92 9.69
CA ASN A 100 2.47 -4.05 9.04
C ASN A 100 0.94 -3.87 8.93
N GLU A 101 0.28 -3.37 9.97
CA GLU A 101 -1.17 -3.20 9.98
C GLU A 101 -1.63 -2.10 9.02
N ASP A 102 -0.83 -1.04 8.85
CA ASP A 102 -1.13 0.05 7.92
C ASP A 102 -0.80 -0.35 6.47
N LEU A 103 0.28 -1.10 6.25
CA LEU A 103 0.65 -1.60 4.91
C LEU A 103 -0.36 -2.61 4.36
N VAL A 104 -1.14 -3.26 5.23
CA VAL A 104 -2.29 -4.09 4.83
C VAL A 104 -3.48 -3.23 4.39
N ARG A 105 -3.54 -1.96 4.80
CA ARG A 105 -4.61 -1.01 4.47
C ARG A 105 -4.23 -0.04 3.35
N GLY A 106 -2.95 0.10 3.01
CA GLY A 106 -2.47 1.12 2.08
C GLY A 106 -0.96 1.12 1.86
N ALA A 107 -0.43 2.30 1.56
CA ALA A 107 1.00 2.55 1.39
C ALA A 107 1.57 3.24 2.64
N GLY A 108 2.87 3.07 2.89
CA GLY A 108 3.57 3.71 4.01
C GLY A 108 4.79 4.51 3.53
N THR A 109 5.07 5.63 4.18
CA THR A 109 6.29 6.41 3.91
C THR A 109 7.53 5.65 4.36
N MET A 110 8.63 5.76 3.59
CA MET A 110 9.85 4.99 3.81
C MET A 110 10.95 5.78 4.51
N LYS A 111 10.82 7.10 4.63
CA LYS A 111 11.76 7.94 5.40
C LYS A 111 11.01 8.88 6.35
N GLN A 112 11.70 9.26 7.40
CA GLN A 112 11.17 10.20 8.37
C GLN A 112 11.15 11.61 7.79
N GLY A 113 10.01 12.30 7.92
CA GLY A 113 9.91 13.72 7.54
C GLY A 113 9.79 13.99 6.03
N GLU A 114 9.55 12.96 5.22
CA GLU A 114 9.31 13.12 3.78
C GLU A 114 8.10 14.02 3.51
N GLN A 115 8.19 14.88 2.51
CA GLN A 115 7.14 15.81 2.13
C GLN A 115 6.79 15.65 0.65
N MET A 116 5.51 15.62 0.34
CA MET A 116 5.05 15.53 -1.05
C MET A 116 5.47 16.79 -1.83
N GLY A 117 6.04 16.61 -3.02
CA GLY A 117 6.41 17.71 -3.93
C GLY A 117 7.62 18.55 -3.48
N ALA A 118 8.22 18.22 -2.34
CA ALA A 118 9.47 18.81 -1.90
C ALA A 118 10.66 18.29 -2.73
N GLU A 119 11.78 19.01 -2.64
CA GLU A 119 13.05 18.50 -3.15
C GLU A 119 13.47 17.23 -2.41
N GLY A 120 14.07 16.30 -3.14
CA GLY A 120 14.38 14.94 -2.70
C GLY A 120 13.48 13.91 -3.36
N ASN A 121 13.33 12.78 -2.69
CA ASN A 121 12.64 11.59 -3.18
C ASN A 121 11.60 11.14 -2.16
N TYR A 122 10.32 11.35 -2.47
CA TYR A 122 9.20 10.90 -1.66
C TYR A 122 9.01 9.39 -1.86
N ALA A 123 9.44 8.57 -0.92
CA ALA A 123 9.45 7.11 -1.06
C ALA A 123 8.27 6.45 -0.33
N LEU A 124 7.53 5.61 -1.05
CA LEU A 124 6.39 4.85 -0.54
C LEU A 124 6.61 3.35 -0.74
N ALA A 125 6.27 2.57 0.27
CA ALA A 125 6.21 1.12 0.17
C ALA A 125 4.78 0.59 0.32
N GLY A 126 4.50 -0.52 -0.34
CA GLY A 126 3.23 -1.25 -0.23
C GLY A 126 3.40 -2.70 -0.63
N HIS A 127 2.50 -3.57 -0.18
CA HIS A 127 2.58 -5.00 -0.50
C HIS A 127 2.14 -5.33 -1.91
N HIS A 128 2.75 -6.36 -2.49
CA HIS A 128 2.24 -7.09 -3.64
C HIS A 128 1.60 -8.36 -3.09
N MET A 129 0.28 -8.49 -3.18
CA MET A 129 -0.43 -9.71 -2.76
C MET A 129 -0.50 -10.71 -3.92
N LYS A 130 -0.73 -12.01 -3.62
CA LYS A 130 -0.98 -13.01 -4.67
C LYS A 130 -2.09 -12.60 -5.64
N ASP A 131 -3.06 -11.83 -5.16
CA ASP A 131 -3.98 -11.10 -6.03
C ASP A 131 -3.35 -9.75 -6.42
N ALA A 132 -2.82 -9.69 -7.64
CA ALA A 132 -2.12 -8.54 -8.18
C ALA A 132 -3.00 -7.29 -8.30
N LYS A 133 -4.32 -7.38 -8.09
CA LYS A 133 -5.22 -6.21 -8.10
C LYS A 133 -5.20 -5.44 -6.78
N LEU A 134 -4.63 -6.01 -5.73
CA LEU A 134 -4.64 -5.43 -4.38
C LEU A 134 -3.34 -4.71 -4.07
N LEU A 135 -3.47 -3.66 -3.25
CA LEU A 135 -2.35 -2.86 -2.73
C LEU A 135 -1.45 -2.38 -3.88
N PHE A 136 -0.14 -2.57 -3.81
CA PHE A 136 0.80 -2.17 -4.86
C PHE A 136 0.98 -3.21 -5.96
N GLY A 137 0.26 -4.33 -5.93
CA GLY A 137 0.26 -5.33 -7.01
C GLY A 137 0.09 -4.73 -8.42
N PRO A 138 -0.81 -3.74 -8.65
CA PRO A 138 -1.02 -3.16 -9.97
C PRO A 138 0.20 -2.43 -10.56
N LEU A 139 1.21 -2.09 -9.74
CA LEU A 139 2.46 -1.48 -10.23
C LEU A 139 3.23 -2.41 -11.18
N ALA A 140 2.96 -3.72 -11.15
CA ALA A 140 3.49 -4.68 -12.12
C ALA A 140 3.13 -4.31 -13.57
N ASP A 141 2.03 -3.59 -13.80
CA ASP A 141 1.54 -3.18 -15.13
C ASP A 141 1.88 -1.73 -15.50
N ALA A 142 2.48 -0.96 -14.57
CA ALA A 142 2.84 0.44 -14.80
C ALA A 142 3.87 0.59 -15.94
N LYS A 143 3.82 1.72 -16.66
CA LYS A 143 4.70 2.00 -17.80
C LYS A 143 5.40 3.36 -17.65
N LEU A 144 6.51 3.52 -18.39
CA LEU A 144 7.14 4.83 -18.53
C LEU A 144 6.13 5.84 -19.10
N GLY A 145 6.12 7.05 -18.54
CA GLY A 145 5.16 8.10 -18.91
C GLY A 145 3.83 8.05 -18.14
N ASP A 146 3.52 6.98 -17.41
CA ASP A 146 2.32 6.92 -16.57
C ASP A 146 2.32 8.02 -15.50
N LYS A 147 1.13 8.47 -15.10
CA LYS A 147 0.98 9.53 -14.11
C LYS A 147 0.74 8.95 -12.72
N ILE A 148 1.53 9.42 -11.75
CA ILE A 148 1.35 9.12 -10.33
C ILE A 148 0.80 10.38 -9.67
N TYR A 149 -0.32 10.25 -8.98
CA TYR A 149 -0.96 11.32 -8.24
C TYR A 149 -0.81 11.03 -6.76
N VAL A 150 -0.34 12.01 -5.99
CA VAL A 150 -0.42 11.96 -4.52
C VAL A 150 -1.06 13.23 -4.00
N THR A 151 -1.76 13.15 -2.87
CA THR A 151 -2.47 14.28 -2.28
C THR A 151 -2.40 14.26 -0.77
N ASP A 152 -2.26 15.45 -0.19
CA ASP A 152 -2.45 15.74 1.24
C ASP A 152 -3.82 16.42 1.50
N GLU A 153 -4.73 16.30 0.52
CA GLU A 153 -6.05 16.95 0.43
C GLU A 153 -6.03 18.49 0.41
N LYS A 154 -4.85 19.11 0.33
CA LYS A 154 -4.68 20.55 0.06
C LYS A 154 -4.13 20.79 -1.34
N LYS A 155 -3.19 19.94 -1.76
CA LYS A 155 -2.57 19.95 -3.07
C LYS A 155 -2.60 18.54 -3.67
N VAL A 156 -2.61 18.49 -4.99
CA VAL A 156 -2.38 17.26 -5.76
C VAL A 156 -1.05 17.39 -6.47
N TYR A 157 -0.13 16.48 -6.18
CA TYR A 157 1.21 16.43 -6.77
C TYR A 157 1.21 15.37 -7.85
N VAL A 158 1.49 15.78 -9.08
CA VAL A 158 1.46 14.91 -10.26
C VAL A 158 2.89 14.62 -10.67
N TYR A 159 3.26 13.35 -10.67
CA TYR A 159 4.55 12.87 -11.15
C TYR A 159 4.37 12.09 -12.45
N THR A 160 5.41 12.06 -13.27
CA THR A 160 5.48 11.25 -14.48
C THR A 160 6.49 10.14 -14.28
N THR A 161 6.11 8.90 -14.50
CA THR A 161 7.00 7.74 -14.36
C THR A 161 8.19 7.84 -15.33
N THR A 162 9.39 7.87 -14.78
CA THR A 162 10.67 7.96 -15.50
C THR A 162 11.50 6.68 -15.40
N LEU A 163 11.20 5.81 -14.42
CA LEU A 163 11.87 4.52 -14.27
C LEU A 163 10.87 3.44 -13.85
N LYS A 164 11.06 2.25 -14.43
CA LYS A 164 10.54 0.99 -13.90
C LYS A 164 11.65 -0.05 -13.97
N THR A 165 11.97 -0.68 -12.84
CA THR A 165 12.98 -1.73 -12.78
C THR A 165 12.65 -2.77 -11.70
N VAL A 166 13.24 -3.95 -11.79
CA VAL A 166 13.20 -4.99 -10.76
C VAL A 166 14.60 -5.17 -10.21
N VAL A 167 14.75 -5.09 -8.89
CA VAL A 167 16.05 -5.10 -8.19
C VAL A 167 15.99 -5.98 -6.95
N ASN A 168 17.15 -6.38 -6.43
CA ASN A 168 17.15 -7.13 -5.19
C ASN A 168 16.75 -6.24 -4.00
N LYS A 169 16.08 -6.78 -2.98
CA LYS A 169 15.74 -6.06 -1.73
C LYS A 169 16.94 -5.44 -0.98
N SER A 170 18.17 -5.85 -1.28
CA SER A 170 19.37 -5.21 -0.73
C SER A 170 19.70 -3.86 -1.37
N GLU A 171 19.19 -3.58 -2.57
CA GLU A 171 19.44 -2.38 -3.35
C GLU A 171 18.59 -1.20 -2.86
N VAL A 172 19.06 -0.57 -1.80
CA VAL A 172 18.35 0.52 -1.11
C VAL A 172 18.59 1.90 -1.75
N GLN A 173 19.48 2.02 -2.74
CA GLN A 173 19.86 3.30 -3.32
C GLN A 173 18.70 4.05 -4.01
N TYR A 174 17.67 3.33 -4.44
CA TYR A 174 16.52 3.89 -5.16
C TYR A 174 15.62 4.81 -4.32
N ILE A 175 15.71 4.75 -2.99
CA ILE A 175 14.93 5.62 -2.09
C ILE A 175 15.72 6.84 -1.61
N TYR A 176 17.00 6.95 -1.98
CA TYR A 176 17.83 8.09 -1.60
C TYR A 176 17.40 9.35 -2.34
N ASP A 177 17.68 10.49 -1.70
CA ASP A 177 17.42 11.79 -2.30
C ASP A 177 18.47 12.10 -3.37
N GLU A 178 18.00 12.68 -4.47
CA GLU A 178 18.87 13.24 -5.51
C GLU A 178 18.79 14.78 -5.45
N PRO A 179 19.90 15.48 -5.17
CA PRO A 179 19.90 16.93 -5.07
C PRO A 179 19.36 17.61 -6.33
N GLY A 180 18.54 18.65 -6.14
CA GLY A 180 17.90 19.39 -7.23
C GLY A 180 16.71 18.69 -7.90
N LYS A 181 16.39 17.45 -7.51
CA LYS A 181 15.25 16.71 -8.06
C LYS A 181 14.07 16.67 -7.10
N LYS A 182 12.87 16.52 -7.66
CA LYS A 182 11.61 16.30 -6.94
C LYS A 182 11.01 15.00 -7.44
N MET A 183 11.28 13.92 -6.73
CA MET A 183 10.96 12.57 -7.18
C MET A 183 9.95 11.89 -6.26
N ILE A 184 9.30 10.87 -6.81
CA ILE A 184 8.56 9.87 -6.05
C ILE A 184 9.14 8.49 -6.37
N THR A 185 9.30 7.63 -5.37
CA THR A 185 9.69 6.23 -5.55
C THR A 185 8.64 5.32 -4.93
N LEU A 186 8.10 4.39 -5.70
CA LEU A 186 7.17 3.36 -5.23
C LEU A 186 7.90 2.02 -5.18
N VAL A 187 7.85 1.35 -4.03
CA VAL A 187 8.55 0.09 -3.77
C VAL A 187 7.55 -0.99 -3.40
N THR A 188 7.60 -2.13 -4.10
CA THR A 188 6.81 -3.32 -3.74
C THR A 188 7.58 -4.60 -4.04
N CYS A 189 7.14 -5.75 -3.52
CA CYS A 189 7.69 -7.04 -3.92
C CYS A 189 7.46 -7.29 -5.41
N ALA A 190 8.41 -7.93 -6.11
CA ALA A 190 8.27 -8.21 -7.53
C ALA A 190 7.07 -9.13 -7.84
N SER A 191 6.76 -10.04 -6.92
CA SER A 191 5.56 -10.89 -6.93
C SER A 191 4.91 -10.96 -5.55
N GLY A 192 3.71 -11.53 -5.51
CA GLY A 192 3.01 -11.88 -4.27
C GLY A 192 3.42 -13.23 -3.66
N GLU A 193 4.47 -13.87 -4.18
CA GLU A 193 4.92 -15.17 -3.70
C GLU A 193 5.67 -15.08 -2.36
N ASP A 194 5.53 -16.15 -1.58
CA ASP A 194 6.16 -16.24 -0.27
C ASP A 194 7.68 -16.33 -0.44
N GLY A 195 8.42 -15.46 0.24
CA GLY A 195 9.89 -15.42 0.16
C GLY A 195 10.46 -14.55 -0.96
N GLU A 196 9.62 -13.81 -1.70
CA GLU A 196 10.05 -12.89 -2.76
C GLU A 196 11.18 -11.93 -2.30
N VAL A 197 12.32 -12.03 -2.97
CA VAL A 197 13.54 -11.26 -2.64
C VAL A 197 13.70 -10.04 -3.52
N ASP A 198 13.03 -9.98 -4.66
CA ASP A 198 13.13 -8.88 -5.59
C ASP A 198 12.03 -7.85 -5.36
N ARG A 199 12.29 -6.64 -5.82
CA ARG A 199 11.46 -5.46 -5.63
C ARG A 199 11.22 -4.78 -6.97
N THR A 200 9.95 -4.52 -7.26
CA THR A 200 9.58 -3.60 -8.34
C THR A 200 9.74 -2.18 -7.81
N ILE A 201 10.55 -1.40 -8.53
CA ILE A 201 10.79 0.01 -8.28
C ILE A 201 10.17 0.80 -9.42
N ILE A 202 9.29 1.74 -9.07
CA ILE A 202 8.78 2.76 -9.98
C ILE A 202 9.28 4.12 -9.48
N GLN A 203 9.95 4.89 -10.32
CA GLN A 203 10.26 6.29 -10.01
C GLN A 203 9.53 7.22 -10.96
N GLY A 204 9.20 8.41 -10.47
CA GLY A 204 8.69 9.49 -11.30
C GLY A 204 9.21 10.84 -10.84
N GLU A 205 9.24 11.78 -11.78
CA GLU A 205 9.62 13.17 -11.51
C GLU A 205 8.38 14.06 -11.45
N LEU A 206 8.38 15.04 -10.54
CA LEU A 206 7.27 15.96 -10.34
C LEU A 206 7.07 16.79 -11.61
N ALA A 207 5.88 16.70 -12.18
CA ALA A 207 5.48 17.44 -13.36
C ALA A 207 4.64 18.67 -13.00
N GLU A 208 3.74 18.55 -12.02
CA GLU A 208 2.78 19.60 -11.71
C GLU A 208 2.33 19.55 -10.24
N VAL A 209 1.97 20.72 -9.69
CA VAL A 209 1.32 20.84 -8.38
C VAL A 209 0.02 21.61 -8.57
N LEU A 210 -1.08 20.95 -8.25
CA LEU A 210 -2.45 21.47 -8.42
C LEU A 210 -3.08 21.75 -7.05
N ASP A 211 -4.06 22.65 -7.02
CA ASP A 211 -4.95 22.78 -5.86
C ASP A 211 -5.88 21.57 -5.75
N ALA A 212 -6.18 21.16 -4.51
CA ALA A 212 -7.12 20.08 -4.23
C ALA A 212 -8.57 20.53 -4.45
N THR A 213 -8.96 20.67 -5.71
CA THR A 213 -10.34 20.90 -6.13
C THR A 213 -11.09 19.56 -6.26
N LYS A 214 -12.43 19.60 -6.31
CA LYS A 214 -13.24 18.40 -6.57
C LYS A 214 -12.83 17.69 -7.87
N GLU A 215 -12.45 18.45 -8.89
CA GLU A 215 -12.00 17.90 -10.17
C GLU A 215 -10.67 17.15 -10.02
N ASN A 216 -9.70 17.73 -9.31
CA ASN A 216 -8.37 17.13 -9.15
C ASN A 216 -8.37 15.96 -8.15
N LEU A 217 -9.32 15.95 -7.20
CA LEU A 217 -9.46 14.86 -6.24
C LEU A 217 -10.19 13.62 -6.81
N LYS A 218 -10.77 13.70 -8.02
CA LYS A 218 -11.50 12.57 -8.64
C LYS A 218 -10.63 11.33 -8.87
N TYR A 219 -9.31 11.48 -8.98
CA TYR A 219 -8.39 10.36 -9.16
C TYR A 219 -8.33 9.42 -7.94
N PHE A 220 -8.69 9.92 -6.75
CA PHE A 220 -8.61 9.20 -5.48
C PHE A 220 -9.95 8.61 -5.02
N ASN A 221 -11.05 8.90 -5.73
CA ASN A 221 -12.40 8.40 -5.42
C ASN A 221 -12.80 7.29 -6.39
#